data_AF-A0A8B4RCJ7-F1
#
_entry.id   AF-A0A8B4RCJ7-F1
#
_cell.length_a   1.000
_cell.length_b   1.000
_cell.length_c   1.000
_cell.angle_alpha   90.00
_cell.angle_beta   90.00
_cell.angle_gamma   90.00
#
_symmetry.space_group_name_H-M   'P 1'
#
loop_
_entity.id
_entity.type
_entity.pdbx_description
1 polymer ?
#
loop_
_entity_poly.entity_id
_entity_poly.type
_entity_poly.pdbx_seq_one_letter_code
_entity_poly.pdbx_strand_id
1 'polypeptide(L)'
;MIDELGFSLSYEKESILTRQNFTKCHEIGHIILNHKGSVFTELEENRKPIELEADYFASILLAPDIVLLNHILYENLNFKEISNKLQISHKALSIRLRQFIEKYSNISFHKANGIVSSFKANTSYRIKLLQFLKFYEKDILQNYESIKTNPITKFEYLNYSNKIITSLVLKEIER
;
A
#
# COMPACT_ATOMS: atom_id res chain seq x y z
N MET A 1 15.51 8.74 10.48
CA MET A 1 15.76 7.61 11.41
C MET A 1 16.78 6.71 10.74
N ILE A 2 17.81 6.24 11.44
CA ILE A 2 18.83 5.36 10.88
C ILE A 2 18.79 4.08 11.71
N ASP A 3 18.72 2.92 11.06
CA ASP A 3 18.79 1.63 11.75
C ASP A 3 20.25 1.20 12.02
N GLU A 4 20.41 0.10 12.76
CA GLU A 4 21.72 -0.45 13.13
C GLU A 4 22.53 -0.98 11.91
N LEU A 5 21.87 -1.17 10.77
CA LEU A 5 22.46 -1.62 9.51
C LEU A 5 22.86 -0.45 8.60
N GLY A 6 22.64 0.80 9.04
CA GLY A 6 22.98 2.02 8.31
C GLY A 6 21.92 2.46 7.29
N PHE A 7 20.75 1.83 7.25
CA PHE A 7 19.65 2.30 6.40
C PHE A 7 18.99 3.52 7.05
N SER A 8 19.01 4.64 6.33
CA SER A 8 18.38 5.88 6.77
C SER A 8 17.08 6.14 6.03
N LEU A 9 15.98 6.27 6.77
CA LEU A 9 14.72 6.78 6.23
C LEU A 9 14.57 8.25 6.64
N SER A 10 14.50 9.11 5.63
CA SER A 10 14.40 10.57 5.80
C SER A 10 13.01 11.06 5.43
N TYR A 11 12.45 11.94 6.25
CA TYR A 11 11.18 12.61 5.95
C TYR A 11 11.13 13.98 6.65
N GLU A 12 10.35 14.89 6.09
CA GLU A 12 10.13 16.22 6.68
C GLU A 12 9.12 16.12 7.84
N LYS A 13 9.63 16.23 9.08
CA LYS A 13 8.84 16.04 10.31
C LYS A 13 7.68 17.04 10.48
N GLU A 14 7.86 18.27 9.99
CA GLU A 14 6.86 19.34 10.10
C GLU A 14 5.80 19.29 8.99
N SER A 15 5.93 18.38 8.02
CA SER A 15 4.94 18.23 6.96
C SER A 15 3.64 17.58 7.46
N ILE A 16 2.54 17.73 6.71
CA ILE A 16 1.28 17.07 7.07
C ILE A 16 1.40 15.54 7.10
N LEU A 17 0.65 14.89 7.99
CA LEU A 17 0.77 13.45 8.24
C LEU A 17 0.63 12.58 6.99
N THR A 18 -0.26 12.95 6.06
CA THR A 18 -0.45 12.22 4.80
C THR A 18 0.79 12.27 3.89
N ARG A 19 1.54 13.38 3.91
CA ARG A 19 2.81 13.52 3.19
C ARG A 19 3.90 12.71 3.87
N GLN A 20 3.99 12.77 5.20
CA GLN A 20 4.92 11.94 5.96
C GLN A 20 4.72 10.45 5.70
N ASN A 21 3.47 9.98 5.74
CA ASN A 21 3.14 8.58 5.50
C ASN A 21 3.52 8.14 4.09
N PHE A 22 3.23 8.98 3.09
CA PHE A 22 3.62 8.70 1.71
C PHE A 22 5.14 8.63 1.54
N THR A 23 5.88 9.63 2.03
CA THR A 23 7.36 9.64 1.96
C THR A 23 7.93 8.41 2.66
N LYS A 24 7.43 8.04 3.85
CA LYS A 24 7.88 6.83 4.54
C LYS A 24 7.68 5.57 3.70
N CYS A 25 6.51 5.40 3.11
CA CYS A 25 6.24 4.24 2.27
C CYS A 25 7.06 4.25 0.96
N HIS A 26 7.33 5.42 0.40
CA HIS A 26 8.15 5.60 -0.80
C HIS A 26 9.61 5.19 -0.53
N GLU A 27 10.21 5.65 0.56
CA GLU A 27 11.56 5.22 0.97
C GLU A 27 11.62 3.71 1.28
N ILE A 28 10.58 3.14 1.92
CA ILE A 28 10.48 1.68 2.09
C ILE A 28 10.45 0.99 0.71
N GLY A 29 9.76 1.57 -0.27
CA GLY A 29 9.72 1.08 -1.64
C GLY A 29 11.11 1.00 -2.26
N HIS A 30 11.93 2.03 -2.12
CA HIS A 30 13.33 1.99 -2.58
C HIS A 30 14.13 0.85 -1.94
N ILE A 31 13.96 0.64 -0.63
CA ILE A 31 14.66 -0.43 0.09
C ILE A 31 14.21 -1.80 -0.41
N ILE A 32 12.89 -2.07 -0.45
CA ILE A 32 12.33 -3.37 -0.80
C ILE A 32 12.58 -3.72 -2.27
N LEU A 33 12.53 -2.73 -3.16
CA LEU A 33 12.78 -2.92 -4.60
C LEU A 33 14.28 -2.89 -4.96
N ASN A 34 15.18 -2.81 -3.96
CA ASN A 34 16.64 -2.75 -4.14
C ASN A 34 17.08 -1.65 -5.11
N HIS A 35 16.41 -0.49 -5.07
CA HIS A 35 16.76 0.66 -5.89
C HIS A 35 18.15 1.19 -5.49
N LYS A 36 19.13 1.12 -6.42
CA LYS A 36 20.49 1.60 -6.18
C LYS A 36 20.59 3.11 -6.42
N GLY A 37 20.70 3.89 -5.36
CA GLY A 37 20.92 5.33 -5.44
C GLY A 37 20.90 5.97 -4.07
N SER A 38 21.85 6.87 -3.82
CA SER A 38 21.86 7.71 -2.62
C SER A 38 20.59 8.55 -2.58
N VAL A 39 19.84 8.38 -1.49
CA VAL A 39 18.89 9.34 -0.92
C VAL A 39 19.37 10.77 -1.24
N PHE A 40 18.50 11.62 -1.79
CA PHE A 40 18.75 13.04 -2.14
C PHE A 40 19.59 13.34 -3.38
N THR A 41 19.09 13.05 -4.59
CA THR A 41 19.36 14.01 -5.67
C THR A 41 18.12 14.17 -6.54
N GLU A 42 17.74 15.42 -6.78
CA GLU A 42 16.81 15.86 -7.82
C GLU A 42 17.62 16.09 -9.11
N LEU A 43 17.91 15.03 -9.89
CA LEU A 43 18.54 15.17 -11.22
C LEU A 43 17.67 14.44 -12.25
N GLU A 44 17.19 15.23 -13.22
CA GLU A 44 15.81 15.18 -13.71
C GLU A 44 15.50 14.19 -14.85
N GLU A 45 16.47 13.52 -15.47
CA GLU A 45 16.17 12.93 -16.80
C GLU A 45 16.12 11.41 -16.87
N ASN A 46 16.89 10.65 -16.07
CA ASN A 46 16.91 9.18 -16.10
C ASN A 46 16.35 8.50 -14.84
N ARG A 47 15.87 9.28 -13.87
CA ARG A 47 15.38 8.81 -12.56
C ARG A 47 13.90 8.46 -12.50
N LYS A 48 13.13 8.81 -13.53
CA LYS A 48 11.65 8.68 -13.50
C LYS A 48 11.13 7.25 -13.24
N PRO A 49 11.71 6.17 -13.79
CA PRO A 49 11.15 4.83 -13.59
C PRO A 49 11.24 4.35 -12.14
N ILE A 50 12.39 4.54 -11.50
CA ILE A 50 12.67 4.11 -10.12
C ILE A 50 11.78 4.85 -9.13
N GLU A 51 11.68 6.17 -9.29
CA GLU A 51 10.80 7.01 -8.47
C GLU A 51 9.32 6.65 -8.69
N LEU A 52 8.94 6.36 -9.93
CA LEU A 52 7.59 5.91 -10.24
C LEU A 52 7.29 4.56 -9.58
N GLU A 53 8.21 3.60 -9.64
CA GLU A 53 8.07 2.30 -8.98
C GLU A 53 7.93 2.46 -7.46
N ALA A 54 8.71 3.33 -6.83
CA ALA A 54 8.59 3.65 -5.41
C ALA A 54 7.24 4.33 -5.07
N ASP A 55 6.75 5.24 -5.93
CA ASP A 55 5.42 5.85 -5.79
C ASP A 55 4.28 4.82 -5.91
N TYR A 56 4.39 3.89 -6.85
CA TYR A 56 3.45 2.77 -7.00
C TYR A 56 3.49 1.85 -5.77
N PHE A 57 4.69 1.53 -5.27
CA PHE A 57 4.85 0.75 -4.06
C PHE A 57 4.19 1.44 -2.86
N ALA A 58 4.44 2.73 -2.68
CA ALA A 58 3.88 3.51 -1.59
C ALA A 58 2.35 3.55 -1.62
N SER A 59 1.75 3.73 -2.80
CA SER A 59 0.29 3.74 -2.96
C SER A 59 -0.34 2.40 -2.61
N ILE A 60 0.30 1.29 -2.99
CA ILE A 60 -0.16 -0.07 -2.70
C ILE A 60 -0.04 -0.36 -1.21
N LEU A 61 1.07 0.03 -0.58
CA LEU A 61 1.31 -0.19 0.84
C LEU A 61 0.32 0.59 1.72
N LEU A 62 0.03 1.85 1.37
CA LEU A 62 -0.91 2.69 2.12
C LEU A 62 -2.38 2.27 1.96
N ALA A 63 -2.72 1.68 0.82
CA ALA A 63 -4.09 1.27 0.53
C ALA A 63 -4.12 -0.09 -0.19
N PRO A 64 -3.90 -1.21 0.54
CA PRO A 64 -3.89 -2.56 -0.03
C PRO A 64 -5.25 -2.97 -0.61
N ASP A 65 -5.26 -3.89 -1.58
CA ASP A 65 -6.49 -4.34 -2.28
C ASP A 65 -7.56 -4.82 -1.30
N ILE A 66 -7.16 -5.65 -0.32
CA ILE A 66 -8.06 -6.22 0.69
C ILE A 66 -8.67 -5.14 1.61
N VAL A 67 -7.88 -4.11 1.93
CA VAL A 67 -8.32 -2.99 2.77
C VAL A 67 -9.31 -2.11 2.01
N LEU A 68 -9.03 -1.82 0.73
CA LEU A 68 -9.95 -1.08 -0.14
C LEU A 68 -11.25 -1.84 -0.37
N LEU A 69 -11.18 -3.15 -0.62
CA LEU A 69 -12.36 -4.01 -0.72
C LEU A 69 -13.21 -3.88 0.55
N ASN A 70 -12.59 -4.04 1.73
CA ASN A 70 -13.32 -3.96 3.00
C ASN A 70 -13.98 -2.59 3.20
N HIS A 71 -13.21 -1.51 3.08
CA HIS A 71 -13.73 -0.17 3.33
C HIS A 71 -14.84 0.25 2.35
N ILE A 72 -14.74 -0.15 1.09
CA ILE A 72 -15.71 0.27 0.06
C ILE A 72 -16.92 -0.66 0.02
N LEU A 73 -16.72 -1.99 0.04
CA LEU A 73 -17.79 -2.95 -0.19
C LEU A 73 -18.51 -3.36 1.11
N TYR A 74 -17.78 -3.61 2.18
CA TYR A 74 -18.37 -4.10 3.43
C TYR A 74 -18.72 -2.97 4.40
N GLU A 75 -17.84 -1.98 4.54
CA GLU A 75 -18.09 -0.83 5.42
C GLU A 75 -18.86 0.30 4.71
N ASN A 76 -18.97 0.27 3.37
CA ASN A 76 -19.64 1.28 2.55
C ASN A 76 -19.16 2.73 2.83
N LEU A 77 -17.86 2.89 3.07
CA LEU A 77 -17.25 4.20 3.28
C LEU A 77 -17.17 5.01 1.98
N ASN A 78 -17.35 6.33 2.09
CA ASN A 78 -17.14 7.25 0.98
C ASN A 78 -15.66 7.60 0.81
N PHE A 79 -15.32 8.23 -0.32
CA PHE A 79 -13.94 8.56 -0.68
C PHE A 79 -13.19 9.37 0.40
N LYS A 80 -13.85 10.35 1.02
CA LYS A 80 -13.25 11.20 2.05
C LYS A 80 -13.00 10.42 3.33
N GLU A 81 -13.94 9.58 3.74
CA GLU A 81 -13.80 8.69 4.90
C GLU A 81 -12.62 7.74 4.73
N ILE A 82 -12.48 7.11 3.56
CA ILE A 82 -11.35 6.22 3.26
C ILE A 82 -10.03 7.00 3.29
N SER A 83 -9.99 8.17 2.65
CA SER A 83 -8.77 8.99 2.63
C SER A 83 -8.31 9.37 4.03
N ASN A 84 -9.25 9.73 4.91
CA ASN A 84 -8.98 10.06 6.30
C ASN A 84 -8.55 8.83 7.10
N LYS A 85 -9.27 7.71 6.97
CA LYS A 85 -9.02 6.46 7.71
C LYS A 85 -7.65 5.87 7.37
N LEU A 86 -7.24 5.94 6.10
CA LEU A 86 -5.94 5.47 5.62
C LEU A 86 -4.84 6.55 5.71
N GLN A 87 -5.17 7.77 6.15
CA GLN A 87 -4.25 8.91 6.20
C GLN A 87 -3.45 9.09 4.90
N ILE A 88 -4.14 8.97 3.77
CA ILE A 88 -3.60 9.09 2.42
C ILE A 88 -4.14 10.36 1.75
N SER A 89 -3.40 10.95 0.82
CA SER A 89 -3.90 12.10 0.06
C SER A 89 -5.00 11.70 -0.93
N HIS A 90 -5.90 12.63 -1.25
CA HIS A 90 -6.94 12.41 -2.28
C HIS A 90 -6.33 12.01 -3.63
N LYS A 91 -5.19 12.61 -4.00
CA LYS A 91 -4.51 12.30 -5.27
C LYS A 91 -4.01 10.85 -5.28
N ALA A 92 -3.33 10.43 -4.22
CA ALA A 92 -2.80 9.07 -4.11
C ALA A 92 -3.93 8.03 -4.04
N LEU A 93 -5.01 8.28 -3.30
CA LEU A 93 -6.18 7.38 -3.28
C LEU A 93 -6.84 7.25 -4.65
N SER A 94 -7.00 8.35 -5.40
CA SER A 94 -7.55 8.29 -6.76
C SER A 94 -6.68 7.46 -7.72
N ILE A 95 -5.36 7.67 -7.68
CA ILE A 95 -4.41 6.88 -8.48
C ILE A 95 -4.50 5.40 -8.10
N ARG A 96 -4.51 5.12 -6.80
CA ARG A 96 -4.56 3.75 -6.28
C ARG A 96 -5.83 3.00 -6.66
N LEU A 97 -6.99 3.64 -6.57
CA LEU A 97 -8.26 3.04 -6.99
C LEU A 97 -8.29 2.77 -8.49
N ARG A 98 -7.69 3.63 -9.31
CA ARG A 98 -7.56 3.35 -10.74
C ARG A 98 -6.69 2.13 -11.00
N GLN A 99 -5.50 2.08 -10.38
CA GLN A 99 -4.59 0.93 -10.47
C GLN A 99 -5.28 -0.36 -10.01
N PHE A 100 -6.13 -0.28 -8.97
CA PHE A 100 -6.92 -1.40 -8.50
C PHE A 100 -7.88 -1.91 -9.59
N ILE A 101 -8.59 -1.00 -10.27
CA ILE A 101 -9.51 -1.37 -11.37
C ILE A 101 -8.75 -1.99 -12.55
N GLU A 102 -7.63 -1.38 -12.94
CA GLU A 102 -6.79 -1.83 -14.06
C GLU A 102 -6.15 -3.20 -13.77
N LYS A 103 -5.81 -3.51 -12.52
CA LYS A 103 -5.20 -4.80 -12.13
C LYS A 103 -6.14 -5.98 -12.36
N TYR A 104 -7.41 -5.86 -11.99
CA TYR A 104 -8.35 -6.98 -12.05
C TYR A 104 -9.20 -7.00 -13.32
N SER A 105 -9.16 -5.96 -14.15
CA SER A 105 -10.01 -5.87 -15.33
C SER A 105 -9.35 -5.21 -16.53
N ASN A 106 -9.86 -5.52 -17.72
CA ASN A 106 -9.46 -4.86 -18.97
C ASN A 106 -10.16 -3.50 -19.19
N ILE A 107 -10.57 -2.82 -18.12
CA ILE A 107 -11.19 -1.49 -18.21
C ILE A 107 -10.11 -0.48 -18.62
N SER A 108 -10.38 0.33 -19.65
CA SER A 108 -9.44 1.35 -20.11
C SER A 108 -9.19 2.42 -19.05
N PHE A 109 -8.00 3.02 -19.09
CA PHE A 109 -7.58 4.11 -18.20
C PHE A 109 -8.63 5.22 -18.05
N HIS A 110 -9.22 5.67 -19.18
CA HIS A 110 -10.24 6.72 -19.17
C HIS A 110 -11.51 6.30 -18.43
N LYS A 111 -11.96 5.05 -18.64
CA LYS A 111 -13.16 4.52 -17.99
C LYS A 111 -12.91 4.26 -16.50
N ALA A 112 -11.74 3.73 -16.14
CA ALA A 112 -11.34 3.57 -14.74
C ALA A 112 -11.29 4.93 -14.01
N ASN A 113 -10.69 5.95 -14.63
CA ASN A 113 -10.70 7.31 -14.09
C ASN A 113 -12.11 7.90 -13.94
N GLY A 114 -13.02 7.61 -14.88
CA GLY A 114 -14.42 8.03 -14.78
C GLY A 114 -15.14 7.42 -13.57
N ILE A 115 -14.89 6.12 -13.31
CA ILE A 115 -15.42 5.42 -12.13
C ILE A 115 -14.86 6.03 -10.84
N VAL A 116 -13.55 6.23 -10.76
CA VAL A 116 -12.88 6.83 -9.59
C VAL A 116 -13.36 8.24 -9.33
N SER A 117 -13.42 9.08 -10.36
CA SER A 117 -13.93 10.47 -10.26
C SER A 117 -15.37 10.49 -9.76
N SER A 118 -16.21 9.56 -10.24
CA SER A 118 -17.59 9.44 -9.80
C SER A 118 -17.72 9.00 -8.34
N PHE A 119 -16.87 8.06 -7.89
CA PHE A 119 -16.80 7.66 -6.48
C PHE A 119 -16.34 8.82 -5.60
N LYS A 120 -15.32 9.58 -6.02
CA LYS A 120 -14.82 10.76 -5.32
C LYS A 120 -15.85 11.88 -5.20
N ALA A 121 -16.62 12.12 -6.27
CA ALA A 121 -17.69 13.11 -6.30
C ALA A 121 -19.03 12.61 -5.70
N ASN A 122 -19.08 11.36 -5.25
CA ASN A 122 -20.28 10.70 -4.71
C ASN A 122 -21.50 10.76 -5.66
N THR A 123 -21.27 10.62 -6.97
CA THR A 123 -22.36 10.58 -7.95
C THR A 123 -23.00 9.20 -8.02
N SER A 124 -24.18 9.09 -8.65
CA SER A 124 -24.85 7.80 -8.87
C SER A 124 -23.98 6.78 -9.61
N TYR A 125 -23.07 7.24 -10.48
CA TYR A 125 -22.16 6.38 -11.23
C TYR A 125 -21.14 5.64 -10.34
N ARG A 126 -20.99 6.02 -9.06
CA ARG A 126 -20.18 5.28 -8.08
C ARG A 126 -20.59 3.82 -7.92
N ILE A 127 -21.84 3.48 -8.22
CA ILE A 127 -22.34 2.09 -8.18
C ILE A 127 -21.52 1.15 -9.07
N LYS A 128 -20.86 1.67 -10.11
CA LYS A 128 -19.95 0.90 -10.96
C LYS A 128 -18.72 0.39 -10.21
N LEU A 129 -18.21 1.15 -9.24
CA LEU A 129 -17.11 0.67 -8.39
C LEU A 129 -17.58 -0.46 -7.48
N LEU A 130 -18.78 -0.35 -6.90
CA LEU A 130 -19.35 -1.40 -6.06
C LEU A 130 -19.62 -2.68 -6.84
N GLN A 131 -20.18 -2.56 -8.05
CA GLN A 131 -20.39 -3.70 -8.96
C GLN A 131 -19.07 -4.36 -9.34
N PHE A 132 -18.04 -3.57 -9.64
CA PHE A 132 -16.69 -4.07 -9.91
C PHE A 132 -16.14 -4.85 -8.71
N LEU A 133 -16.19 -4.28 -7.50
CA LEU A 133 -15.65 -4.94 -6.30
C LEU A 133 -16.41 -6.22 -5.96
N LYS A 134 -17.74 -6.23 -6.12
CA LYS A 134 -18.55 -7.44 -5.90
C LYS A 134 -18.21 -8.53 -6.92
N PHE A 135 -17.93 -8.16 -8.16
CA PHE A 135 -17.56 -9.13 -9.20
C PHE A 135 -16.19 -9.78 -8.93
N TYR A 136 -15.20 -9.01 -8.50
CA TYR A 136 -13.84 -9.49 -8.24
C TYR A 136 -13.56 -9.85 -6.77
N GLU A 137 -14.58 -9.82 -5.89
CA GLU A 137 -14.45 -10.04 -4.45
C GLU A 137 -13.70 -11.34 -4.13
N LYS A 138 -14.08 -12.43 -4.79
CA LYS A 138 -13.47 -13.75 -4.60
C LYS A 138 -11.99 -13.76 -5.00
N ASP A 139 -11.65 -13.15 -6.13
CA ASP A 139 -10.27 -13.11 -6.63
C ASP A 139 -9.37 -12.29 -5.71
N ILE A 140 -9.88 -11.16 -5.19
CA ILE A 140 -9.17 -10.32 -4.23
C ILE A 140 -8.92 -11.08 -2.93
N LEU A 141 -9.93 -11.77 -2.40
CA LEU A 141 -9.81 -12.58 -1.18
C LEU A 141 -8.81 -13.72 -1.36
N GLN A 142 -8.91 -14.45 -2.47
CA GLN A 142 -8.00 -15.55 -2.77
C GLN A 142 -6.55 -15.06 -2.92
N ASN A 143 -6.34 -13.92 -3.59
CA ASN A 143 -5.02 -13.30 -3.70
C ASN A 143 -4.44 -12.98 -2.31
N TYR A 144 -5.25 -12.41 -1.41
CA TYR A 144 -4.82 -12.11 -0.05
C TYR A 144 -4.47 -13.39 0.73
N GLU A 145 -5.35 -14.40 0.70
CA GLU A 145 -5.16 -15.67 1.42
C GLU A 145 -4.00 -16.51 0.87
N SER A 146 -3.64 -16.35 -0.41
CA SER A 146 -2.51 -17.06 -1.02
C SER A 146 -1.16 -16.65 -0.44
N ILE A 147 -1.07 -15.46 0.18
CA ILE A 147 0.16 -14.95 0.79
C ILE A 147 0.39 -15.66 2.13
N LYS A 148 1.16 -16.75 2.08
CA LYS A 148 1.60 -17.47 3.29
C LYS A 148 2.76 -16.73 3.93
N THR A 149 2.58 -16.31 5.18
CA THR A 149 3.72 -15.87 6.00
C THR A 149 4.51 -17.10 6.44
N ASN A 150 5.84 -17.04 6.33
CA ASN A 150 6.70 -18.10 6.84
C ASN A 150 6.40 -18.26 8.35
N PRO A 151 6.00 -19.45 8.83
CA PRO A 151 5.67 -19.66 10.24
C PRO A 151 6.80 -19.24 11.19
N ILE A 152 8.06 -19.45 10.79
CA ILE A 152 9.25 -19.07 11.57
C ILE A 152 9.34 -17.54 11.66
N THR A 153 9.26 -16.84 10.53
CA THR A 153 9.29 -15.37 10.52
C THR A 153 8.11 -14.77 11.29
N LYS A 154 6.93 -15.39 11.21
CA LYS A 154 5.76 -14.98 12.00
C LYS A 154 6.00 -15.22 13.50
N PHE A 155 6.60 -16.35 13.87
CA PHE A 155 6.96 -16.67 15.26
C PHE A 155 8.00 -15.68 15.81
N GLU A 156 9.08 -15.42 15.07
CA GLU A 156 10.12 -14.43 15.42
C GLU A 156 9.52 -13.04 15.64
N TYR A 157 8.67 -12.59 14.70
CA TYR A 157 7.96 -11.32 14.81
C TYR A 157 7.07 -11.26 16.06
N LEU A 158 6.28 -12.31 16.32
CA LEU A 158 5.39 -12.37 17.48
C LEU A 158 6.16 -12.41 18.80
N ASN A 159 7.30 -13.11 18.85
CA ASN A 159 8.18 -13.12 20.03
C ASN A 159 8.75 -11.73 20.29
N TYR A 160 9.25 -11.06 19.25
CA TYR A 160 9.76 -9.70 19.35
C TYR A 160 8.66 -8.70 19.78
N SER A 161 7.50 -8.74 19.14
CA SER A 161 6.39 -7.81 19.41
C SER A 161 5.78 -8.00 20.80
N ASN A 162 5.70 -9.24 21.29
CA ASN A 162 5.11 -9.56 22.58
C ASN A 162 6.13 -9.57 23.73
N LYS A 163 7.42 -9.26 23.46
CA LYS A 163 8.53 -9.36 24.42
C LYS A 163 8.61 -10.72 25.11
N ILE A 164 8.20 -11.79 24.42
CA ILE A 164 8.26 -13.14 24.96
C ILE A 164 9.70 -13.61 24.79
N ILE A 165 10.47 -13.51 25.88
CA ILE A 165 11.81 -14.11 25.99
C ILE A 165 11.62 -15.49 26.61
N THR A 166 11.79 -16.55 25.81
CA THR A 166 11.84 -17.92 26.33
C THR A 166 13.27 -18.42 26.23
N SER A 167 13.76 -19.07 27.29
CA SER A 167 15.04 -19.79 27.28
C SER A 167 14.96 -21.16 26.59
N LEU A 168 13.80 -21.52 26.03
CA LEU A 168 13.62 -22.79 25.33
C LEU A 168 14.22 -22.69 23.94
N VAL A 169 15.32 -23.41 23.74
CA VAL A 169 15.88 -23.69 22.42
C VAL A 169 14.96 -24.70 21.73
N LEU A 170 14.22 -24.25 20.72
CA LEU A 170 13.43 -25.12 19.85
C LEU A 170 14.36 -25.77 18.85
N LYS A 171 14.46 -27.11 18.89
CA LYS A 171 15.34 -27.89 18.01
C LYS A 171 15.01 -27.70 16.53
N GLU A 172 13.79 -27.29 16.19
CA GLU A 172 13.42 -26.97 14.81
C GLU A 172 14.03 -25.66 14.27
N ILE A 173 14.68 -24.86 15.14
CA ILE A 173 15.34 -23.58 14.80
C ILE A 173 16.86 -23.76 14.63
N GLU A 174 17.42 -24.92 14.99
CA GLU A 174 18.83 -25.21 14.76
C GLU A 174 19.05 -25.53 13.27
N ARG A 175 19.75 -24.62 12.57
CA ARG A 175 20.22 -24.81 11.19
C ARG A 175 21.28 -25.90 11.09
#